data_AF-A0AAE3JJE2-F1
#
_entry.id   AF-A0AAE3JJE2-F1
#
_cell.length_a   1.000
_cell.length_b   1.000
_cell.length_c   1.000
_cell.angle_alpha   90.00
_cell.angle_beta   90.00
_cell.angle_gamma   90.00
#
_symmetry.space_group_name_H-M   'P 1'
#
loop_
_entity.id
_entity.type
_entity.pdbx_description
1 polymer ?
#
loop_
_entity_poly.entity_id
_entity_poly.type
_entity_poly.pdbx_seq_one_letter_code
_entity_poly.pdbx_strand_id
1 'polypeptide(L)'
;MTRTEYLHELRDRLSRLPHCERESVLRYYAGVFDRSGPSADEETMRGLGTPESVASRILDDWERKMEAGRSCSSSGCGAGGHYRGPGSSSRWGLGAFWAVVLAVLAAPIALPALLGLLGLAFGGFAALAAVGIAAIGLIIGGAAAFIGGFAAIITSPATAIIVFGAAFLLWGIGKILFSIIGAAIALLTGFLAWAIGSGGRYER
;
A
#
# COMPACT_ATOMS: atom_id res chain seq x y z
N MET A 1 -34.17 40.34 -19.08
CA MET A 1 -34.49 38.97 -18.62
C MET A 1 -34.55 38.96 -17.11
N THR A 2 -35.39 38.13 -16.52
CA THR A 2 -35.42 37.94 -15.07
C THR A 2 -34.42 36.87 -14.62
N ARG A 3 -34.07 36.82 -13.33
CA ARG A 3 -33.12 35.83 -12.78
C ARG A 3 -33.54 34.39 -13.09
N THR A 4 -34.83 34.11 -12.94
CA THR A 4 -35.43 32.80 -13.21
C THR A 4 -35.32 32.44 -14.69
N GLU A 5 -35.53 33.40 -15.57
CA GLU A 5 -35.40 33.25 -17.01
C GLU A 5 -33.95 32.97 -17.43
N TYR A 6 -32.96 33.66 -16.85
CA TYR A 6 -31.54 33.39 -17.09
C TYR A 6 -31.12 31.97 -16.68
N LEU A 7 -31.50 31.54 -15.48
CA LEU A 7 -31.18 30.19 -14.99
C LEU A 7 -31.93 29.11 -15.78
N HIS A 8 -33.14 29.39 -16.26
CA HIS A 8 -33.89 28.50 -17.13
C HIS A 8 -33.18 28.29 -18.47
N GLU A 9 -32.75 29.38 -19.11
CA GLU A 9 -32.03 29.33 -20.38
C GLU A 9 -30.66 28.65 -20.23
N LEU A 10 -29.93 28.95 -19.15
CA LEU A 10 -28.67 28.30 -18.83
C LEU A 10 -28.83 26.78 -18.65
N ARG A 11 -29.91 26.34 -17.98
CA ARG A 11 -30.23 24.91 -17.81
C ARG A 11 -30.47 24.21 -19.14
N ASP A 12 -31.23 24.83 -20.03
CA ASP A 12 -31.59 24.25 -21.32
C ASP A 12 -30.35 24.05 -22.20
N ARG A 13 -29.47 25.06 -22.23
CA ARG A 13 -28.19 25.00 -22.96
C ARG A 13 -27.20 23.99 -22.36
N LEU A 14 -27.26 23.74 -21.05
CA LEU A 14 -26.47 22.70 -20.36
C LEU A 14 -27.09 21.29 -20.43
N SER A 15 -28.09 21.06 -21.28
CA SER A 15 -28.74 19.74 -21.47
C SER A 15 -27.77 18.61 -21.85
N ARG A 16 -26.65 18.94 -22.52
CA ARG A 16 -25.57 18.01 -22.87
C ARG A 16 -24.80 17.45 -21.67
N LEU A 17 -24.85 18.11 -20.50
CA LEU A 17 -24.18 17.61 -19.29
C LEU A 17 -25.03 16.54 -18.59
N PRO A 18 -24.40 15.59 -17.87
CA PRO A 18 -25.09 14.70 -16.95
C PRO A 18 -25.93 15.47 -15.94
N HIS A 19 -27.08 14.91 -15.56
CA HIS A 19 -28.04 15.58 -14.68
C HIS A 19 -27.42 16.08 -13.37
N CYS A 20 -26.50 15.31 -12.76
CA CYS A 20 -25.83 15.70 -11.52
C CYS A 20 -24.93 16.94 -11.68
N GLU A 21 -24.18 17.02 -12.77
CA GLU A 21 -23.24 18.11 -13.03
C GLU A 21 -23.98 19.40 -13.39
N ARG A 22 -25.03 19.27 -14.23
CA ARG A 22 -25.93 20.37 -14.57
C ARG A 22 -26.56 20.99 -13.32
N GLU A 23 -27.06 20.17 -12.40
CA GLU A 23 -27.69 20.66 -11.17
C GLU A 23 -26.70 21.36 -10.22
N SER A 24 -25.46 20.85 -10.18
CA SER A 24 -24.36 21.47 -9.42
C SER A 24 -24.01 22.87 -9.95
N VAL A 25 -23.88 22.99 -11.28
CA VAL A 25 -23.63 24.27 -11.95
C VAL A 25 -24.76 25.26 -11.70
N LEU A 26 -26.02 24.83 -11.89
CA LEU A 26 -27.18 25.70 -11.66
C LEU A 26 -27.25 26.17 -10.21
N ARG A 27 -26.92 25.32 -9.24
CA ARG A 27 -26.84 25.69 -7.82
C ARG A 27 -25.77 26.74 -7.56
N TYR A 28 -24.61 26.62 -8.20
CA TYR A 28 -23.53 27.60 -8.07
C TYR A 28 -23.99 28.98 -8.56
N TYR A 29 -24.57 29.06 -9.76
CA TYR A 29 -25.05 30.32 -10.32
C TYR A 29 -26.26 30.87 -9.55
N ALA A 30 -27.19 30.02 -9.11
CA ALA A 30 -28.28 30.43 -8.23
C ALA A 30 -27.74 31.10 -6.96
N GLY A 31 -26.71 30.53 -6.32
CA GLY A 31 -26.06 31.13 -5.15
C GLY A 31 -25.33 32.44 -5.41
N VAL A 32 -24.91 32.72 -6.65
CA VAL A 32 -24.36 34.04 -7.04
C VAL A 32 -25.47 35.08 -6.98
N PHE A 33 -26.61 34.80 -7.60
CA PHE A 33 -27.76 35.70 -7.57
C PHE A 33 -28.36 35.86 -6.16
N ASP A 34 -28.36 34.81 -5.33
CA ASP A 34 -28.82 34.89 -3.93
C ASP A 34 -27.97 35.84 -3.09
N ARG A 35 -26.66 35.91 -3.35
CA ARG A 35 -25.76 36.84 -2.64
C ARG A 35 -25.90 38.28 -3.08
N SER A 36 -26.21 38.51 -4.35
CA SER A 36 -26.45 39.85 -4.89
C SER A 36 -27.81 40.42 -4.47
N GLY A 37 -28.81 39.56 -4.31
CA GLY A 37 -30.17 39.93 -3.95
C GLY A 37 -30.98 40.51 -5.14
N PRO A 38 -32.32 40.59 -5.02
CA PRO A 38 -33.22 40.88 -6.14
C PRO A 38 -33.00 42.24 -6.81
N SER A 39 -32.49 43.22 -6.06
CA SER A 39 -32.22 44.57 -6.55
C SER A 39 -30.94 44.67 -7.40
N ALA A 40 -30.04 43.70 -7.32
CA ALA A 40 -28.77 43.67 -8.04
C ALA A 40 -28.70 42.54 -9.09
N ASP A 41 -29.84 41.90 -9.40
CA ASP A 41 -29.92 40.82 -10.39
C ASP A 41 -29.48 41.29 -11.78
N GLU A 42 -29.89 42.49 -12.20
CA GLU A 42 -29.49 43.06 -13.51
C GLU A 42 -27.98 43.33 -13.61
N GLU A 43 -27.36 43.79 -12.51
CA GLU A 43 -25.92 44.05 -12.47
C GLU A 43 -25.12 42.75 -12.44
N THR A 44 -25.62 41.75 -11.73
CA THR A 44 -25.07 40.39 -11.72
C THR A 44 -25.13 39.75 -13.10
N MET A 45 -26.23 39.94 -13.84
CA MET A 45 -26.35 39.46 -15.22
C MET A 45 -25.34 40.14 -16.15
N ARG A 46 -25.11 41.44 -16.01
CA ARG A 46 -24.08 42.16 -16.78
C ARG A 46 -22.67 41.66 -16.46
N GLY A 47 -22.39 41.35 -15.19
CA GLY A 47 -21.09 40.82 -14.76
C GLY A 47 -20.83 39.37 -15.18
N LEU A 48 -21.88 38.54 -15.21
CA LEU A 48 -21.79 37.14 -15.63
C LEU A 48 -21.76 36.97 -17.15
N GLY A 49 -22.36 37.89 -17.90
CA GLY A 49 -22.51 37.83 -19.35
C GLY A 49 -23.75 37.04 -19.80
N THR A 50 -23.87 36.80 -21.11
CA THR A 50 -25.02 36.08 -21.68
C THR A 50 -25.03 34.60 -21.25
N PRO A 51 -26.21 34.00 -21.05
CA PRO A 51 -26.31 32.60 -20.58
C PRO A 51 -25.67 31.62 -21.57
N GLU A 52 -25.66 31.97 -22.85
CA GLU A 52 -24.96 31.26 -23.91
C GLU A 52 -23.44 31.20 -23.72
N SER A 53 -22.82 32.36 -23.47
CA SER A 53 -21.36 32.45 -23.29
C SER A 53 -20.88 31.68 -22.04
N VAL A 54 -21.72 31.63 -21.02
CA VAL A 54 -21.47 30.88 -19.80
C VAL A 54 -21.62 29.38 -20.06
N ALA A 55 -22.68 28.96 -20.76
CA ALA A 55 -22.92 27.57 -21.08
C ALA A 55 -21.79 26.97 -21.95
N SER A 56 -21.33 27.69 -22.97
CA SER A 56 -20.26 27.21 -23.86
C SER A 56 -18.95 26.99 -23.10
N ARG A 57 -18.55 27.95 -22.24
CA ARG A 57 -17.33 27.82 -21.43
C ARG A 57 -17.36 26.61 -20.50
N ILE A 58 -18.53 26.31 -19.92
CA ILE A 58 -18.72 25.18 -19.01
C ILE A 58 -18.67 23.85 -19.79
N LEU A 59 -19.30 23.80 -20.96
CA LEU A 59 -19.26 22.64 -21.85
C LEU A 59 -17.84 22.33 -22.31
N ASP A 60 -17.09 23.35 -22.76
CA ASP A 60 -15.71 23.18 -23.21
C ASP A 60 -14.80 22.69 -22.06
N ASP A 61 -15.01 23.18 -20.84
CA ASP A 61 -14.24 22.73 -19.67
C ASP A 61 -14.55 21.28 -19.28
N TRP A 62 -15.82 20.90 -19.40
CA TRP A 62 -16.27 19.54 -19.15
C TRP A 62 -15.72 18.55 -20.19
N GLU A 63 -15.75 18.92 -21.47
CA GLU A 63 -15.20 18.10 -22.55
C GLU A 63 -13.68 17.89 -22.38
N ARG A 64 -12.92 18.95 -22.08
CA ARG A 64 -11.48 18.84 -21.77
C ARG A 64 -11.19 17.93 -20.59
N LYS A 65 -11.98 18.00 -19.50
CA LYS A 65 -11.82 17.12 -18.33
C LYS A 65 -12.06 15.65 -18.69
N MET A 66 -13.04 15.37 -19.54
CA MET A 66 -13.31 13.99 -20.00
C MET A 66 -12.28 13.48 -21.01
N GLU A 67 -11.69 14.37 -21.80
CA GLU A 67 -10.58 14.03 -22.70
C GLU A 67 -9.28 13.76 -21.93
N ALA A 68 -8.95 14.58 -20.93
CA ALA A 68 -7.83 14.34 -20.02
C ALA A 68 -8.01 13.02 -19.24
N GLY A 69 -9.24 12.72 -18.78
CA GLY A 69 -9.55 11.45 -18.13
C GLY A 69 -9.43 10.23 -19.05
N ARG A 70 -9.72 10.38 -20.35
CA ARG A 70 -9.59 9.29 -21.34
C ARG A 70 -8.15 9.10 -21.83
N SER A 71 -7.39 10.17 -22.01
CA SER A 71 -5.98 10.11 -22.47
C SER A 71 -5.03 9.56 -21.40
N CYS A 72 -5.41 9.62 -20.12
CA CYS A 72 -4.74 8.88 -19.05
C CYS A 72 -5.07 7.38 -18.99
N SER A 73 -6.05 6.89 -19.77
CA SER A 73 -6.43 5.46 -19.82
C SER A 73 -5.84 4.71 -21.02
N SER A 74 -5.23 5.39 -22.00
CA SER A 74 -4.67 4.77 -23.22
C SER A 74 -3.15 4.65 -23.24
N SER A 75 -2.45 5.18 -22.22
CA SER A 75 -1.01 5.02 -22.08
C SER A 75 -0.74 4.01 -20.98
N GLY A 76 -0.44 2.77 -21.39
CA GLY A 76 0.00 1.72 -20.48
C GLY A 76 1.31 2.14 -19.80
N CYS A 77 1.19 2.64 -18.56
CA CYS A 77 2.33 2.84 -17.68
C CYS A 77 1.91 2.36 -16.29
N GLY A 78 2.36 1.17 -15.90
CA GLY A 78 2.29 0.73 -14.51
C GLY A 78 3.19 1.60 -13.65
N ALA A 79 2.57 2.41 -12.80
CA ALA A 79 3.21 2.99 -11.63
C ALA A 79 2.09 3.19 -10.58
N GLY A 80 2.07 2.29 -9.60
CA GLY A 80 1.14 2.32 -8.48
C GLY A 80 1.21 3.67 -7.77
N GLY A 81 0.04 4.29 -7.67
CA GLY A 81 -0.12 5.66 -7.20
C GLY A 81 -0.07 5.78 -5.68
N HIS A 82 0.51 6.89 -5.22
CA HIS A 82 0.19 7.49 -3.93
C HIS A 82 0.27 9.02 -4.04
N TYR A 83 -0.70 9.62 -4.72
CA TYR A 83 -1.10 11.01 -4.47
C TYR A 83 -2.61 11.05 -4.26
N ARG A 84 -3.00 10.91 -2.99
CA ARG A 84 -4.37 11.14 -2.53
C ARG A 84 -4.56 12.65 -2.37
N GLY A 85 -4.82 13.35 -3.48
CA GLY A 85 -5.32 14.72 -3.44
C GLY A 85 -6.75 14.73 -2.91
N PRO A 86 -7.11 15.58 -1.93
CA PRO A 86 -8.47 15.66 -1.40
C PRO A 86 -9.32 16.49 -2.36
N GLY A 87 -10.30 15.87 -3.00
CA GLY A 87 -11.19 16.60 -3.90
C GLY A 87 -12.23 15.74 -4.58
N SER A 88 -13.26 15.30 -3.84
CA SER A 88 -14.61 15.27 -4.42
C SER A 88 -15.70 15.34 -3.34
N SER A 89 -16.59 16.28 -3.64
CA SER A 89 -17.94 16.58 -3.15
C SER A 89 -18.68 15.53 -2.30
N SER A 90 -19.05 15.99 -1.09
CA SER A 90 -20.33 15.74 -0.39
C SER A 90 -20.85 14.30 -0.26
N ARG A 91 -20.02 13.36 0.22
CA ARG A 91 -20.48 12.11 0.88
C ARG A 91 -19.90 11.90 2.27
N TRP A 92 -19.30 12.95 2.83
CA TRP A 92 -18.40 12.94 3.98
C TRP A 92 -19.05 12.73 5.37
N GLY A 93 -20.36 12.47 5.45
CA GLY A 93 -21.02 12.09 6.70
C GLY A 93 -21.02 10.58 6.99
N LEU A 94 -21.26 9.75 5.97
CA LEU A 94 -21.35 8.30 6.15
C LEU A 94 -20.00 7.61 5.98
N GLY A 95 -19.26 7.91 4.90
CA GLY A 95 -18.00 7.21 4.60
C GLY A 95 -16.92 7.42 5.66
N ALA A 96 -16.83 8.62 6.24
CA ALA A 96 -15.89 8.92 7.30
C ALA A 96 -16.28 8.23 8.62
N PHE A 97 -17.57 8.21 8.97
CA PHE A 97 -18.07 7.47 10.13
C PHE A 97 -17.81 5.97 10.00
N TRP A 98 -18.15 5.38 8.85
CA TRP A 98 -17.89 3.97 8.58
C TRP A 98 -16.38 3.65 8.61
N ALA A 99 -15.53 4.52 8.06
CA ALA A 99 -14.08 4.34 8.10
C ALA A 99 -13.52 4.38 9.53
N VAL A 100 -14.03 5.28 10.39
CA VAL A 100 -13.63 5.37 11.80
C VAL A 100 -14.10 4.14 12.59
N VAL A 101 -15.35 3.70 12.40
CA VAL A 101 -15.86 2.48 13.03
C VAL A 101 -15.04 1.26 12.60
N LEU A 102 -14.73 1.14 11.30
CA LEU A 102 -13.89 0.06 10.79
C LEU A 102 -12.47 0.13 11.35
N ALA A 103 -11.90 1.33 11.47
CA ALA A 103 -10.56 1.53 12.03
C ALA A 103 -10.51 1.15 13.52
N VAL A 104 -11.52 1.49 14.31
CA VAL A 104 -11.61 1.10 15.73
C VAL A 104 -11.79 -0.41 15.88
N LEU A 105 -12.54 -1.05 14.98
CA LEU A 105 -12.76 -2.50 14.99
C LEU A 105 -11.54 -3.28 14.43
N ALA A 106 -10.82 -2.70 13.48
CA ALA A 106 -9.62 -3.29 12.89
C ALA A 106 -8.37 -3.05 13.74
N ALA A 107 -8.30 -1.95 14.51
CA ALA A 107 -7.19 -1.62 15.39
C ALA A 107 -6.75 -2.76 16.34
N PRO A 108 -7.64 -3.47 17.06
CA PRO A 108 -7.22 -4.55 17.96
C PRO A 108 -6.58 -5.75 17.25
N ILE A 109 -6.78 -5.93 15.95
CA ILE A 109 -6.17 -7.00 15.15
C ILE A 109 -4.95 -6.47 14.39
N ALA A 110 -5.05 -5.26 13.84
CA ALA A 110 -4.01 -4.64 13.04
C ALA A 110 -2.75 -4.31 13.87
N LEU A 111 -2.91 -3.83 15.10
CA LEU A 111 -1.80 -3.48 15.98
C LEU A 111 -0.94 -4.70 16.36
N PRO A 112 -1.51 -5.82 16.89
CA PRO A 112 -0.71 -7.01 17.17
C PRO A 112 -0.19 -7.69 15.90
N ALA A 113 -0.93 -7.64 14.77
CA ALA A 113 -0.43 -8.17 13.50
C ALA A 113 0.84 -7.44 13.03
N LEU A 114 0.87 -6.10 13.12
CA LEU A 114 2.04 -5.30 12.75
C LEU A 114 3.24 -5.61 13.66
N LEU A 115 3.01 -5.66 14.98
CA LEU A 115 4.05 -6.02 15.96
C LEU A 115 4.57 -7.44 15.74
N GLY A 116 3.70 -8.39 15.42
CA GLY A 116 4.08 -9.76 15.10
C GLY A 116 4.94 -9.85 13.84
N LEU A 117 4.62 -9.08 12.80
CA LEU A 117 5.38 -9.03 11.56
C LEU A 117 6.78 -8.43 11.78
N LEU A 118 6.87 -7.38 12.61
CA LEU A 118 8.13 -6.77 13.01
C LEU A 118 8.97 -7.74 13.87
N GLY A 119 8.32 -8.44 14.81
CA GLY A 119 8.96 -9.47 15.63
C GLY A 119 9.49 -10.64 14.81
N LEU A 120 8.77 -11.07 13.76
CA LEU A 120 9.21 -12.10 12.84
C LEU A 120 10.46 -11.66 12.06
N ALA A 121 10.46 -10.43 11.55
CA ALA A 121 11.61 -9.88 10.83
C ALA A 121 12.85 -9.77 11.74
N PHE A 122 12.66 -9.23 12.96
CA PHE A 122 13.76 -9.06 13.91
C PHE A 122 14.27 -10.40 14.45
N GLY A 123 13.37 -11.34 14.75
CA GLY A 123 13.69 -12.69 15.18
C GLY A 123 14.42 -13.49 14.10
N GLY A 124 14.01 -13.35 12.84
CA GLY A 124 14.71 -13.94 11.70
C GLY A 124 16.13 -13.42 11.55
N PHE A 125 16.31 -12.09 11.68
CA PHE A 125 17.65 -11.48 11.64
C PHE A 125 18.52 -11.93 12.82
N ALA A 126 17.97 -11.96 14.04
CA ALA A 126 18.67 -12.43 15.23
C ALA A 126 19.07 -13.91 15.12
N ALA A 127 18.21 -14.76 14.55
CA ALA A 127 18.52 -16.16 14.30
C ALA A 127 19.66 -16.32 13.28
N LEU A 128 19.64 -15.57 12.18
CA LEU A 128 20.74 -15.58 11.20
C LEU A 128 22.06 -15.12 11.82
N ALA A 129 22.03 -14.07 12.63
CA ALA A 129 23.21 -13.58 13.34
C ALA A 129 23.75 -14.61 14.34
N ALA A 130 22.87 -15.24 15.14
CA ALA A 130 23.26 -16.28 16.10
C ALA A 130 23.90 -17.50 15.41
N VAL A 131 23.35 -17.92 14.28
CA VAL A 131 23.91 -19.00 13.45
C VAL A 131 25.28 -18.61 12.89
N GLY A 132 25.44 -17.38 12.42
CA GLY A 132 26.74 -16.87 11.95
C GLY A 132 27.80 -16.88 13.05
N ILE A 133 27.45 -16.40 14.25
CA ILE A 133 28.36 -16.39 15.41
C ILE A 133 28.72 -17.82 15.83
N ALA A 134 27.75 -18.73 15.87
CA ALA A 134 28.00 -20.14 16.19
C ALA A 134 28.91 -20.82 15.16
N ALA A 135 28.71 -20.54 13.87
CA ALA A 135 29.55 -21.06 12.80
C ALA A 135 31.00 -20.58 12.92
N ILE A 136 31.21 -19.28 13.19
CA ILE A 136 32.55 -18.72 13.41
C ILE A 136 33.20 -19.37 14.64
N GLY A 137 32.46 -19.51 15.74
CA GLY A 137 32.94 -20.18 16.95
C GLY A 137 33.34 -21.63 16.71
N LEU A 138 32.56 -22.38 15.93
CA LEU A 138 32.91 -23.76 15.55
C LEU A 138 34.14 -23.84 14.65
N ILE A 139 34.33 -22.89 13.73
CA ILE A 139 35.53 -22.84 12.88
C ILE A 139 36.77 -22.57 13.72
N ILE A 140 36.73 -21.57 14.60
CA ILE A 140 37.86 -21.21 15.46
C ILE A 140 38.16 -22.32 16.47
N GLY A 141 37.12 -22.82 17.15
CA GLY A 141 37.23 -23.92 18.11
C GLY A 141 37.73 -25.22 17.47
N GLY A 142 37.25 -25.52 16.26
CA GLY A 142 37.71 -26.67 15.47
C GLY A 142 39.18 -26.55 15.07
N ALA A 143 39.62 -25.37 14.62
CA ALA A 143 41.03 -25.12 14.29
C ALA A 143 41.94 -25.24 15.53
N ALA A 144 41.53 -24.68 16.67
CA ALA A 144 42.27 -24.79 17.92
C ALA A 144 42.36 -26.25 18.41
N ALA A 145 41.25 -27.00 18.34
CA ALA A 145 41.22 -28.42 18.68
C ALA A 145 42.08 -29.28 17.73
N PHE A 146 42.13 -28.93 16.45
CA PHE A 146 42.98 -29.62 15.47
C PHE A 146 44.47 -29.45 15.79
N ILE A 147 44.89 -28.21 16.10
CA ILE A 147 46.27 -27.90 16.50
C ILE A 147 46.62 -28.57 17.83
N GLY A 148 45.74 -28.50 18.83
CA GLY A 148 45.91 -29.17 20.11
C GLY A 148 45.94 -30.70 19.99
N GLY A 149 45.16 -31.26 19.07
CA GLY A 149 45.13 -32.69 18.77
C GLY A 149 46.48 -33.20 18.25
N PHE A 150 47.17 -32.41 17.42
CA PHE A 150 48.51 -32.76 16.93
C PHE A 150 49.56 -32.84 18.05
N ALA A 151 49.48 -31.94 19.04
CA ALA A 151 50.34 -32.01 20.21
C ALA A 151 50.03 -33.26 21.07
N ALA A 152 48.75 -33.63 21.19
CA ALA A 152 48.32 -34.80 21.94
C ALA A 152 48.71 -36.14 21.31
N ILE A 153 48.93 -36.21 19.98
CA ILE A 153 49.44 -37.40 19.29
C ILE A 153 50.81 -37.82 19.82
N ILE A 154 51.65 -36.84 20.19
CA ILE A 154 53.01 -37.09 20.70
C ILE A 154 52.96 -37.64 22.13
N THR A 155 51.97 -37.21 22.93
CA THR A 155 51.84 -37.64 24.33
C THR A 155 51.05 -38.93 24.48
N SER A 156 49.98 -39.12 23.70
CA SER A 156 49.09 -40.29 23.80
C SER A 156 48.22 -40.48 22.54
N PRO A 157 48.56 -41.40 21.63
CA PRO A 157 47.84 -41.58 20.37
C PRO A 157 46.39 -42.07 20.54
N ALA A 158 46.10 -42.80 21.62
CA ALA A 158 44.74 -43.25 21.93
C ALA A 158 43.78 -42.07 22.19
N THR A 159 44.25 -41.04 22.88
CA THR A 159 43.47 -39.84 23.21
C THR A 159 43.19 -39.02 21.95
N ALA A 160 44.14 -38.95 21.02
CA ALA A 160 43.95 -38.27 19.74
C ALA A 160 42.81 -38.89 18.92
N ILE A 161 42.73 -40.22 18.81
CA ILE A 161 41.66 -40.91 18.07
C ILE A 161 40.27 -40.59 18.65
N ILE A 162 40.16 -40.56 19.98
CA ILE A 162 38.89 -40.23 20.67
C ILE A 162 38.49 -38.78 20.41
N VAL A 163 39.44 -37.83 20.48
CA VAL A 163 39.18 -36.40 20.24
C VAL A 163 38.81 -36.13 18.78
N PHE A 164 39.49 -36.75 17.82
CA PHE A 164 39.15 -36.65 16.41
C PHE A 164 37.77 -37.26 16.11
N GLY A 165 37.46 -38.43 16.69
CA GLY A 165 36.14 -39.05 16.55
C GLY A 165 35.02 -38.18 17.12
N ALA A 166 35.22 -37.60 18.30
CA ALA A 166 34.27 -36.68 18.91
C ALA A 166 34.08 -35.40 18.08
N ALA A 167 35.17 -34.85 17.52
CA ALA A 167 35.11 -33.67 16.66
C ALA A 167 34.32 -33.93 15.37
N PHE A 168 34.52 -35.09 14.72
CA PHE A 168 33.76 -35.47 13.51
C PHE A 168 32.28 -35.72 13.81
N LEU A 169 31.95 -36.33 14.94
CA LEU A 169 30.56 -36.53 15.35
C LEU A 169 29.86 -35.19 15.59
N LEU A 170 30.48 -34.27 16.32
CA LEU A 170 29.92 -32.94 16.57
C LEU A 170 29.77 -32.12 15.28
N TRP A 171 30.75 -32.20 14.38
CA TRP A 171 30.67 -31.54 13.08
C TRP A 171 29.57 -32.12 12.19
N GLY A 172 29.44 -33.45 12.15
CA GLY A 172 28.37 -34.15 11.44
C GLY A 172 26.98 -33.81 11.97
N ILE A 173 26.78 -33.87 13.29
CA ILE A 173 25.53 -33.49 13.95
C ILE A 173 25.19 -32.02 13.65
N GLY A 174 26.17 -31.12 13.72
CA GLY A 174 25.99 -29.71 13.38
C GLY A 174 25.49 -29.50 11.94
N LYS A 175 26.06 -30.22 10.97
CA LYS A 175 25.63 -30.16 9.56
C LYS A 175 24.19 -30.66 9.37
N ILE A 176 23.82 -31.76 10.02
CA ILE A 176 22.47 -32.34 9.92
C ILE A 176 21.44 -31.38 10.52
N LEU A 177 21.73 -30.81 11.69
CA LEU A 177 20.84 -29.86 12.35
C LEU A 177 20.66 -28.57 11.51
N PHE A 178 21.74 -28.06 10.94
CA PHE A 178 21.69 -26.92 10.01
C PHE A 178 20.85 -27.22 8.76
N SER A 179 20.96 -28.43 8.20
CA SER A 179 20.15 -28.84 7.05
C SER A 179 18.66 -28.96 7.39
N ILE A 180 18.32 -29.46 8.59
CA ILE A 180 16.91 -29.58 9.04
C ILE A 180 16.30 -28.20 9.24
N ILE A 181 17.04 -27.28 9.87
CA ILE A 181 16.59 -25.90 10.07
C ILE A 181 16.43 -25.18 8.73
N GLY A 182 17.39 -25.35 7.81
CA GLY A 182 17.29 -24.80 6.45
C GLY A 182 16.08 -25.35 5.68
N ALA A 183 15.80 -26.65 5.78
CA ALA A 183 14.62 -27.26 5.19
C ALA A 183 13.32 -26.73 5.83
N ALA A 184 13.29 -26.52 7.14
CA ALA A 184 12.14 -25.94 7.83
C ALA A 184 11.86 -24.49 7.37
N ILE A 185 12.92 -23.69 7.20
CA ILE A 185 12.80 -22.32 6.65
C ILE A 185 12.28 -22.37 5.20
N ALA A 186 12.81 -23.27 4.36
CA ALA A 186 12.35 -23.44 2.98
C ALA A 186 10.89 -23.89 2.87
N LEU A 187 10.45 -24.76 3.79
CA LEU A 187 9.05 -25.19 3.88
C LEU A 187 8.15 -24.04 4.34
N LEU A 188 8.59 -23.24 5.31
CA LEU A 188 7.86 -22.07 5.78
C LEU A 188 7.72 -21.03 4.67
N THR A 189 8.79 -20.75 3.91
CA THR A 189 8.72 -19.80 2.79
C THR A 189 7.86 -20.33 1.64
N GLY A 190 7.93 -21.63 1.33
CA GLY A 190 7.03 -22.28 0.37
C GLY A 190 5.56 -22.21 0.79
N PHE A 191 5.27 -22.44 2.08
CA PHE A 191 3.93 -22.30 2.63
C PHE A 191 3.43 -20.85 2.56
N LEU A 192 4.27 -19.88 2.92
CA LEU A 192 3.94 -18.45 2.80
C LEU A 192 3.66 -18.05 1.35
N ALA A 193 4.47 -18.51 0.39
CA ALA A 193 4.26 -18.26 -1.04
C ALA A 193 2.94 -18.86 -1.55
N TRP A 194 2.60 -20.08 -1.12
CA TRP A 194 1.31 -20.70 -1.44
C TRP A 194 0.14 -19.98 -0.77
N ALA A 195 0.27 -19.59 0.50
CA ALA A 195 -0.77 -18.87 1.25
C ALA A 195 -1.07 -17.50 0.62
N ILE A 196 -0.05 -16.79 0.12
CA ILE A 196 -0.22 -15.53 -0.61
C ILE A 196 -0.79 -15.78 -2.02
N GLY A 197 -0.34 -16.83 -2.72
CA GLY A 197 -0.80 -17.15 -4.08
C GLY A 197 -2.20 -17.75 -4.19
N SER A 198 -2.70 -18.39 -3.12
CA SER A 198 -4.02 -19.02 -3.08
C SER A 198 -5.19 -18.04 -2.99
N GLY A 199 -4.95 -16.77 -2.67
CA GLY A 199 -5.98 -15.71 -2.64
C GLY A 199 -6.48 -15.25 -4.01
N GLY A 200 -5.73 -15.50 -5.10
CA GLY A 200 -6.05 -14.99 -6.44
C GLY A 200 -6.89 -15.89 -7.35
N ARG A 201 -7.40 -17.04 -6.84
CA ARG A 201 -8.08 -18.07 -7.67
C ARG A 201 -9.60 -18.15 -7.51
N TYR A 202 -10.21 -17.24 -6.77
CA TYR A 202 -11.67 -17.24 -6.54
C TYR A 202 -12.46 -16.28 -7.45
N GLU A 203 -11.82 -15.66 -8.44
CA GLU A 203 -12.50 -14.83 -9.45
C GLU A 203 -12.33 -15.43 -10.85
N ARG A 204 -13.01 -16.55 -11.13
CA ARG A 204 -13.43 -16.93 -12.48
C ARG A 204 -14.75 -17.69 -12.42
#